data_AF-A0A965PVC0-F1
#
_entry.id   AF-A0A965PVC0-F1
#
_cell.length_a   1.000
_cell.length_b   1.000
_cell.length_c   1.000
_cell.angle_alpha   90.00
_cell.angle_beta   90.00
_cell.angle_gamma   90.00
#
_symmetry.space_group_name_H-M   'P 1'
#
loop_
_entity.id
_entity.type
_entity.pdbx_description
1 polymer ?
#
loop_
_entity_poly.entity_id
_entity_poly.type
_entity_poly.pdbx_seq_one_letter_code
_entity_poly.pdbx_strand_id
1 'polypeptide(L)'
;IALAPARLYQFDGAETGKIRQNLDIASYRVETGLPLRDFMVIQQGPAAEGLLRAWPAPNLGVERHYGYAFQWFSLAALIAGLYLWFQWLRPRWLVKDHIPDDRT
;
A
#
# COMPACT_ATOMS: atom_id res chain seq x y z
N ILE A 1 6.44 4.26 -21.95
CA ILE A 1 7.12 5.42 -21.33
C ILE A 1 7.17 5.17 -19.84
N ALA A 2 8.34 5.23 -19.22
CA ALA A 2 8.48 5.06 -17.78
C ALA A 2 8.29 6.40 -17.07
N LEU A 3 7.61 6.37 -15.93
CA LEU A 3 7.62 7.50 -14.99
C LEU A 3 9.03 7.67 -14.44
N ALA A 4 9.38 8.91 -14.07
CA ALA A 4 10.68 9.17 -13.46
C ALA A 4 10.91 8.25 -12.25
N PRO A 5 12.10 7.66 -12.10
CA PRO A 5 12.39 6.80 -10.96
C PRO A 5 12.17 7.58 -9.67
N ALA A 6 11.46 6.98 -8.73
CA ALA A 6 11.27 7.58 -7.42
C ALA A 6 12.64 7.75 -6.76
N ARG A 7 13.00 8.98 -6.38
CA ARG A 7 14.28 9.30 -5.71
C ARG A 7 14.34 8.84 -4.25
N LEU A 8 13.59 7.80 -3.88
CA LEU A 8 13.49 7.27 -2.51
C LEU A 8 14.82 6.75 -1.97
N TYR A 9 15.75 6.36 -2.84
CA TYR A 9 17.07 5.83 -2.49
C TYR A 9 18.23 6.68 -3.02
N GLN A 10 18.02 7.97 -3.30
CA GLN A 10 19.14 8.83 -3.67
C GLN A 10 19.97 9.15 -2.43
N PHE A 11 21.14 8.52 -2.32
CA PHE A 11 22.14 8.89 -1.33
C PHE A 11 22.87 10.16 -1.83
N ASP A 12 23.31 11.03 -0.91
CA ASP A 12 23.70 12.40 -1.22
C ASP A 12 24.90 12.52 -2.20
N GLY A 13 24.92 13.59 -2.98
CA GLY A 13 25.97 13.95 -3.94
C GLY A 13 25.50 13.95 -5.39
N ALA A 14 25.88 14.99 -6.15
CA ALA A 14 25.78 14.95 -7.61
C ALA A 14 26.74 13.88 -8.13
N GLU A 15 26.22 12.68 -8.38
CA GLU A 15 26.98 11.52 -8.85
C GLU A 15 27.74 11.88 -10.14
N THR A 16 29.08 12.00 -10.02
CA THR A 16 29.98 12.18 -11.16
C THR A 16 30.59 10.84 -11.51
N GLY A 17 30.67 10.52 -12.81
CA GLY A 17 31.19 9.24 -13.28
C GLY A 17 30.28 8.56 -14.31
N LYS A 18 30.64 7.30 -14.65
CA LYS A 18 29.97 6.50 -15.69
C LYS A 18 28.62 5.92 -15.25
N ILE A 19 28.45 5.66 -13.95
CA ILE A 19 27.20 5.15 -13.36
C ILE A 19 26.68 6.25 -12.45
N ARG A 20 25.45 6.71 -12.70
CA ARG A 20 24.81 7.80 -11.94
C ARG A 20 23.42 7.37 -11.52
N GLN A 21 23.12 7.56 -10.25
CA GLN A 21 21.79 7.28 -9.72
C GLN A 21 20.84 8.46 -10.03
N ASN A 22 19.63 8.19 -10.51
CA ASN A 22 18.60 9.20 -10.77
C ASN A 22 19.11 10.40 -11.60
N LEU A 23 19.72 10.12 -12.76
CA LEU A 23 20.31 11.09 -13.67
C LEU A 23 19.39 12.30 -13.91
N ASP A 24 19.88 13.51 -13.62
CA ASP A 24 19.22 14.75 -14.03
C ASP A 24 19.45 15.00 -15.52
N ILE A 25 18.38 14.90 -16.31
CA ILE A 25 18.43 15.00 -17.77
C ILE A 25 18.85 16.42 -18.21
N ALA A 26 18.50 17.46 -17.45
CA ALA A 26 18.83 18.83 -17.81
C ALA A 26 20.33 19.10 -17.62
N SER A 27 20.90 18.75 -16.47
CA SER A 27 22.33 18.84 -16.21
C SER A 27 23.14 17.98 -17.18
N TYR A 28 22.68 16.76 -17.46
CA TYR A 28 23.39 15.85 -18.38
C TYR A 28 23.34 16.31 -19.84
N ARG A 29 22.28 16.99 -20.25
CA ARG A 29 22.18 17.65 -21.56
C ARG A 29 23.22 18.74 -21.71
N VAL A 30 23.42 19.56 -20.68
CA VAL A 30 24.46 20.61 -20.68
C VAL A 30 25.87 20.00 -20.72
N GLU A 31 26.09 18.93 -19.95
CA GLU A 31 27.40 18.26 -19.89
C GLU A 31 27.79 17.57 -21.20
N THR A 32 26.84 16.87 -21.85
CA THR A 32 27.13 16.08 -23.06
C THR A 32 26.91 16.84 -24.37
N GLY A 33 26.14 17.93 -24.35
CA GLY A 33 25.70 18.65 -25.53
C GLY A 33 24.70 17.87 -26.41
N LEU A 34 24.22 16.70 -25.97
CA LEU A 34 23.32 15.85 -26.75
C LEU A 34 21.85 16.31 -26.62
N PRO A 35 21.04 16.23 -27.69
CA PRO A 35 19.63 16.59 -27.65
C PRO A 35 18.78 15.48 -26.98
N LEU A 36 18.97 15.28 -25.68
CA LEU A 36 18.26 14.28 -24.90
C LEU A 36 16.76 14.60 -24.80
N ARG A 37 15.91 13.59 -24.93
CA ARG A 37 14.44 13.70 -24.79
C ARG A 37 14.03 13.56 -23.32
N ASP A 38 12.95 14.21 -22.92
CA ASP A 38 12.45 14.19 -21.53
C ASP A 38 11.58 12.97 -21.21
N PHE A 39 11.82 11.83 -21.85
CA PHE A 39 11.14 10.57 -21.54
C PHE A 39 12.16 9.49 -21.19
N MET A 40 11.74 8.57 -20.33
CA MET A 40 12.53 7.41 -19.95
C MET A 40 11.93 6.14 -20.55
N VAL A 41 12.81 5.20 -20.87
CA VAL A 41 12.47 3.87 -21.35
C VAL A 41 13.11 2.83 -20.42
N ILE A 42 12.40 1.74 -20.20
CA ILE A 42 12.88 0.60 -19.42
C ILE A 42 13.27 -0.49 -20.40
N GLN A 43 14.48 -1.05 -20.25
CA GLN A 43 14.91 -2.20 -21.03
C GLN A 43 14.20 -3.47 -20.51
N GLN A 44 13.50 -4.17 -21.41
CA GLN A 44 12.73 -5.38 -21.10
C GLN A 44 13.38 -6.67 -21.60
N GLY A 45 14.54 -6.59 -22.26
CA GLY A 45 15.27 -7.75 -22.77
C GLY A 45 15.91 -8.62 -21.67
N PRO A 46 16.39 -9.83 -22.01
CA PRO A 46 17.13 -10.70 -21.08
C PRO A 46 18.40 -9.99 -20.58
N ALA A 47 18.97 -10.33 -19.43
CA ALA A 47 20.21 -9.71 -18.95
C ALA A 47 21.34 -9.83 -20.00
N ALA A 48 22.04 -8.73 -20.27
CA ALA A 48 23.17 -8.68 -21.19
C ALA A 48 24.13 -7.54 -20.80
N GLU A 49 25.31 -7.49 -21.42
CA GLU A 49 26.36 -6.48 -21.15
C GLU A 49 26.81 -6.39 -19.68
N GLY A 50 26.65 -7.47 -18.91
CA GLY A 50 26.95 -7.48 -17.47
C GLY A 50 25.92 -6.72 -16.60
N LEU A 51 24.79 -6.30 -17.18
CA LEU A 51 23.73 -5.57 -16.48
C LEU A 51 22.53 -6.49 -16.19
N LEU A 52 22.10 -6.49 -14.93
CA LEU A 52 20.87 -7.14 -14.50
C LEU A 52 19.66 -6.30 -14.94
N ARG A 53 18.63 -6.96 -15.47
CA ARG A 53 17.36 -6.35 -15.92
C ARG A 53 16.17 -6.86 -15.09
N ALA A 54 16.41 -7.07 -13.80
CA ALA A 54 15.40 -7.55 -12.84
C ALA A 54 14.64 -6.36 -12.23
N TRP A 55 13.80 -5.69 -13.04
CA TRP A 55 12.96 -4.61 -12.54
C TRP A 55 11.92 -5.19 -11.57
N PRO A 56 11.80 -4.68 -10.34
CA PRO A 56 10.78 -5.16 -9.42
C PRO A 56 9.41 -4.91 -10.04
N ALA A 57 8.56 -5.94 -10.06
CA ALA A 57 7.17 -5.76 -10.44
C ALA A 57 6.57 -4.65 -9.57
N PRO A 58 5.75 -3.73 -10.13
CA PRO A 58 5.00 -2.79 -9.32
C PRO A 58 4.20 -3.62 -8.31
N ASN A 59 4.54 -3.51 -7.02
CA ASN A 59 3.83 -4.25 -6.00
C ASN A 59 2.41 -3.67 -5.96
N LEU A 60 1.44 -4.37 -6.55
CA LEU A 60 0.03 -3.97 -6.59
C LEU A 60 -0.63 -4.02 -5.21
N GLY A 61 0.10 -4.33 -4.13
CA GLY A 61 -0.33 -4.09 -2.75
C GLY A 61 -1.58 -4.86 -2.34
N VAL A 62 -1.98 -5.89 -3.11
CA VAL A 62 -3.22 -6.63 -2.90
C VAL A 62 -3.26 -7.25 -1.50
N GLU A 63 -2.12 -7.72 -1.01
CA GLU A 63 -1.96 -8.29 0.32
C GLU A 63 -2.30 -7.29 1.45
N ARG A 64 -2.10 -5.99 1.21
CA ARG A 64 -2.32 -4.94 2.22
C ARG A 64 -3.80 -4.62 2.41
N HIS A 65 -4.66 -4.97 1.45
CA HIS A 65 -6.11 -4.72 1.54
C HIS A 65 -6.84 -5.72 2.44
N TYR A 66 -6.31 -6.93 2.64
CA TYR A 66 -6.94 -7.94 3.51
C TYR A 66 -6.95 -7.52 4.98
N GLY A 67 -5.91 -6.83 5.45
CA GLY A 67 -5.85 -6.33 6.83
C GLY A 67 -6.94 -5.30 7.11
N TYR A 68 -7.16 -4.36 6.20
CA TYR A 68 -8.22 -3.35 6.33
C TYR A 68 -9.60 -3.99 6.26
N ALA A 69 -9.84 -4.91 5.33
CA ALA A 69 -11.10 -5.65 5.24
C ALA A 69 -11.42 -6.38 6.55
N PHE A 70 -10.45 -7.12 7.10
CA PHE A 70 -10.62 -7.84 8.36
C PHE A 70 -10.96 -6.91 9.53
N GLN A 71 -10.31 -5.73 9.60
CA GLN A 71 -10.61 -4.72 10.63
C GLN A 71 -12.06 -4.26 10.56
N TRP A 72 -12.54 -3.88 9.37
CA TRP A 72 -13.92 -3.40 9.22
C TRP A 72 -14.96 -4.49 9.48
N PHE A 73 -14.73 -5.71 8.99
CA PHE A 73 -15.65 -6.82 9.25
C PHE A 73 -15.69 -7.19 10.74
N SER A 74 -14.54 -7.19 11.42
CA SER A 74 -14.49 -7.45 12.87
C SER A 74 -15.21 -6.37 13.67
N LEU A 75 -15.02 -5.09 13.31
CA LEU A 75 -15.71 -3.97 13.95
C LEU A 75 -17.23 -4.05 13.72
N ALA A 76 -17.66 -4.32 12.48
CA ALA A 76 -19.07 -4.48 12.14
C ALA A 76 -19.71 -5.67 12.88
N ALA A 77 -19.03 -6.82 12.94
CA ALA A 77 -19.50 -8.00 13.66
C ALA A 77 -19.61 -7.75 15.16
N LEU A 78 -18.63 -7.05 15.76
CA LEU A 78 -18.68 -6.67 17.17
C LEU A 78 -19.87 -5.75 17.47
N ILE A 79 -20.08 -4.71 16.65
CA ILE A 79 -21.20 -3.78 16.80
C ILE A 79 -22.54 -4.52 16.66
N ALA A 80 -22.69 -5.37 15.63
CA ALA A 80 -23.90 -6.15 15.42
C ALA A 80 -24.18 -7.11 16.58
N GLY A 81 -23.15 -7.80 17.08
CA GLY A 81 -23.25 -8.70 18.23
C GLY A 81 -23.67 -7.98 19.50
N LEU A 82 -23.04 -6.84 19.82
CA LEU A 82 -23.42 -6.01 20.96
C LEU A 82 -24.84 -5.46 20.82
N TYR A 83 -25.22 -5.00 19.63
CA TYR A 83 -26.57 -4.52 19.36
C TYR A 83 -27.62 -5.60 19.63
N LEU A 84 -27.45 -6.79 19.05
CA LEU A 84 -28.36 -7.92 19.28
C LEU A 84 -28.39 -8.31 20.77
N TRP A 85 -27.25 -8.32 21.44
CA TRP A 85 -27.16 -8.61 22.87
C TRP A 85 -28.01 -7.65 23.71
N PHE A 86 -27.81 -6.33 23.55
CA PHE A 86 -28.51 -5.32 24.33
C PHE A 86 -29.99 -5.17 23.96
N GLN A 87 -30.34 -5.40 22.70
CA GLN A 87 -31.73 -5.25 22.25
C GLN A 87 -32.58 -6.48 22.58
N TRP A 88 -32.01 -7.68 22.55
CA TRP A 88 -32.79 -8.91 22.53
C TRP A 88 -32.50 -9.85 23.70
N LEU A 89 -31.26 -9.94 24.18
CA LEU A 89 -30.95 -10.77 25.33
C LEU A 89 -31.20 -9.98 26.61
N ARG A 90 -30.49 -8.88 26.88
CA ARG A 90 -30.64 -8.14 28.14
C ARG A 90 -32.10 -7.86 28.58
N PRO A 91 -33.01 -7.32 27.75
CA PRO A 91 -34.39 -7.06 28.17
C PRO A 91 -35.20 -8.34 28.42
N ARG A 92 -34.98 -9.41 27.67
CA ARG A 92 -35.69 -10.69 27.88
C ARG A 92 -35.28 -11.37 29.19
N TRP A 93 -34.05 -11.14 29.66
CA TRP A 93 -33.56 -11.71 30.90
C TRP A 93 -34.09 -10.92 32.10
N LEU A 94 -34.14 -9.58 31.99
CA LEU A 94 -34.74 -8.72 33.03
C LEU A 94 -36.26 -8.90 33.17
N VAL A 95 -36.98 -9.22 32.09
CA VAL A 95 -38.44 -9.47 32.13
C VAL A 95 -38.78 -10.81 32.81
N LYS A 96 -37.86 -11.79 32.80
CA LYS A 96 -38.12 -13.10 33.39
C LYS A 96 -38.06 -13.10 34.92
N ASP A 97 -37.40 -12.10 35.52
CA ASP A 97 -37.16 -12.00 36.97
C ASP A 97 -38.29 -11.29 37.73
N HIS A 98 -39.41 -10.95 37.09
CA HIS A 98 -40.51 -10.18 37.69
C HIS A 98 -41.89 -10.84 37.54
N ILE A 99 -41.98 -12.16 37.76
CA ILE A 99 -43.27 -12.83 37.99
C ILE A 99 -43.53 -12.80 39.50
N PRO A 100 -44.53 -12.03 40.01
CA PRO A 100 -44.94 -12.13 41.40
C PRO A 100 -45.60 -13.49 41.61
N ASP A 101 -45.11 -14.25 42.59
CA ASP A 101 -45.80 -15.45 43.07
C ASP A 101 -47.03 -15.02 43.88
N ASP A 102 -48.20 -14.98 43.23
CA ASP A 102 -49.49 -14.69 43.87
C ASP A 102 -50.21 -15.98 44.28
N ARG A 103 -49.50 -16.87 44.99
CA ARG A 103 -50.09 -18.06 45.61
C ARG A 103 -49.86 -18.10 47.13
N THR A 104 -50.57 -17.25 47.86
CA THR A 104 -51.03 -17.51 49.25
C THR A 104 -52.22 -16.64 49.57
#